data_AF-A0A3M9Z9L8-F1
#
_entry.id   AF-A0A3M9Z9L8-F1
#
_cell.length_a   1.000
_cell.length_b   1.000
_cell.length_c   1.000
_cell.angle_alpha   90.00
_cell.angle_beta   90.00
_cell.angle_gamma   90.00
#
_symmetry.space_group_name_H-M   'P 1'
#
loop_
_entity.id
_entity.type
_entity.pdbx_description
1 polymer ?
#
loop_
_entity_poly.entity_id
_entity_poly.type
_entity_poly.pdbx_seq_one_letter_code
_entity_poly.pdbx_strand_id
1 'polypeptide(L)'
;MEIAVSGNYTWISAPDVIGGPETTYQNWLTARRWLKQNFESSPVRMIPVWGWDTPKKFLNHYLQHSRIVGIGGLVMLMRQGKPTNPEERANLLQRGSANAYKMLRQLKALCQQYPQRFHIYGCNWTVALNHLRGLAYSTDSSLAWDGARYGLIIHTRNCKLIRTPAWELEFEGNREARCIACARNIRRFMAQR
;
A
#
# COMPACT_ATOMS: atom_id res chain seq x y z
N MET A 1 19.98 14.33 3.93
CA MET A 1 18.96 14.63 2.91
C MET A 1 19.64 15.50 1.89
N GLU A 2 19.65 15.05 0.65
CA GLU A 2 20.29 15.72 -0.48
C GLU A 2 19.20 16.26 -1.38
N ILE A 3 19.40 17.48 -1.88
CA ILE A 3 18.51 18.09 -2.86
C ILE A 3 19.30 18.21 -4.15
N ALA A 4 18.81 17.58 -5.21
CA ALA A 4 19.32 17.79 -6.55
C ALA A 4 18.27 18.55 -7.35
N VAL A 5 18.67 19.64 -8.00
CA VAL A 5 17.81 20.40 -8.91
C VAL A 5 18.28 20.13 -10.33
N SER A 6 17.37 19.66 -11.18
CA SER A 6 17.66 19.39 -12.60
C SER A 6 16.52 19.93 -13.45
N GLY A 7 16.79 21.01 -14.20
CA GLY A 7 15.76 21.77 -14.92
C GLY A 7 14.67 22.29 -13.98
N ASN A 8 13.41 22.01 -14.31
CA ASN A 8 12.24 22.39 -13.50
C ASN A 8 11.87 21.37 -12.41
N TYR A 9 12.74 20.38 -12.14
CA TYR A 9 12.48 19.32 -11.17
C TYR A 9 13.39 19.45 -9.94
N THR A 10 12.76 19.43 -8.77
CA THR A 10 13.45 19.34 -7.48
C THR A 10 13.38 17.91 -6.97
N TRP A 11 14.53 17.25 -6.89
CA TRP A 11 14.70 15.92 -6.35
C TRP A 11 15.14 16.03 -4.91
N ILE A 12 14.44 15.35 -4.00
CA ILE A 12 14.83 15.25 -2.59
C ILE A 12 15.14 13.78 -2.33
N SER A 13 16.41 13.49 -2.07
CA SER A 13 16.88 12.18 -1.62
C SER A 13 17.04 12.22 -0.11
N ALA A 14 16.46 11.27 0.59
CA ALA A 14 16.79 11.00 1.98
C ALA A 14 17.45 9.62 2.03
N PRO A 15 18.57 9.45 2.76
CA PRO A 15 19.10 8.11 3.00
C PRO A 15 17.99 7.24 3.58
N ASP A 16 17.86 6.03 3.06
CA ASP A 16 16.90 5.07 3.58
C ASP A 16 17.32 4.71 4.99
N VAL A 17 16.62 5.26 5.99
CA VAL A 17 16.93 4.97 7.39
C VAL A 17 16.11 3.76 7.80
N ILE A 18 16.73 2.59 7.71
CA ILE A 18 16.20 1.37 8.32
C ILE A 18 16.28 1.56 9.84
N GLY A 19 15.16 1.90 10.45
CA GLY A 19 15.06 2.18 11.88
C GLY A 19 13.76 1.67 12.50
N GLY A 20 13.70 1.67 13.82
CA GLY A 20 12.49 1.34 14.57
C GLY A 20 11.43 2.46 14.47
N PRO A 21 10.23 2.24 15.02
CA PRO A 21 9.12 3.19 14.93
C PRO A 21 9.44 4.59 15.46
N GLU A 22 10.21 4.68 16.56
CA GLU A 22 10.64 5.96 17.14
C GLU A 22 11.61 6.69 16.20
N THR A 23 12.56 6.00 15.58
CA THR A 23 13.49 6.58 14.59
C THR A 23 12.73 7.14 13.39
N THR A 24 11.78 6.37 12.83
CA THR A 24 10.91 6.82 11.74
C THR A 24 10.13 8.08 12.12
N TYR A 25 9.61 8.13 13.35
CA TYR A 25 8.91 9.29 13.87
C TYR A 25 9.82 10.53 14.00
N GLN A 26 11.00 10.39 14.58
CA GLN A 26 11.97 11.49 14.72
C GLN A 26 12.49 11.98 13.36
N ASN A 27 12.66 11.08 12.40
CA ASN A 27 13.03 11.43 11.02
C ASN A 27 11.94 12.28 10.37
N TRP A 28 10.67 11.90 10.51
CA TRP A 28 9.56 12.69 10.01
C TRP A 28 9.49 14.09 10.66
N LEU A 29 9.67 14.20 11.98
CA LEU A 29 9.72 15.49 12.67
C LEU A 29 10.86 16.37 12.18
N THR A 30 12.04 15.79 11.96
CA THR A 30 13.23 16.51 11.49
C THR A 30 13.03 17.00 10.07
N ALA A 31 12.58 16.12 9.17
CA ALA A 31 12.28 16.50 7.79
C ALA A 31 11.20 17.58 7.72
N ARG A 32 10.13 17.46 8.52
CA ARG A 32 9.04 18.45 8.55
C ARG A 32 9.51 19.82 9.02
N ARG A 33 10.34 19.88 10.07
CA ARG A 33 10.93 21.12 10.57
C ARG A 33 11.82 21.76 9.51
N TRP A 34 12.68 20.95 8.89
CA TRP A 34 13.58 21.41 7.84
C TRP A 34 12.80 21.98 6.64
N LEU A 35 11.75 21.31 6.14
CA LEU A 35 10.91 21.85 5.06
C LEU A 35 10.27 23.20 5.43
N LYS A 36 9.77 23.34 6.66
CA LYS A 36 9.16 24.60 7.12
C LYS A 36 10.18 25.74 7.20
N GLN A 37 11.43 25.44 7.53
CA GLN A 37 12.50 26.44 7.65
C GLN A 37 13.06 26.88 6.31
N ASN A 38 13.06 26.00 5.30
CA ASN A 38 13.72 26.25 4.02
C ASN A 38 12.76 26.66 2.89
N PHE A 39 11.44 26.59 3.11
CA PHE A 39 10.44 26.93 2.10
C PHE A 39 9.26 27.69 2.71
N GLU A 40 8.93 28.87 2.17
CA GLU A 40 7.75 29.66 2.57
C GLU A 40 6.45 28.89 2.28
N SER A 41 6.38 28.27 1.11
CA SER A 41 5.36 27.29 0.75
C SER A 41 6.04 25.96 0.46
N SER A 42 5.76 24.93 1.27
CA SER A 42 6.39 23.62 1.11
C SER A 42 6.12 23.08 -0.31
N PRO A 43 7.16 22.86 -1.14
CA PRO A 43 6.97 22.39 -2.52
C PRO A 43 6.44 20.96 -2.57
N VAL A 44 6.59 20.21 -1.47
CA VAL A 44 6.15 18.83 -1.36
C VAL A 44 5.29 18.66 -0.10
N ARG A 45 4.19 17.92 -0.21
CA ARG A 45 3.39 17.50 0.96
C ARG A 45 3.97 16.21 1.52
N MET A 46 4.65 16.31 2.65
CA MET A 46 5.18 15.13 3.34
C MET A 46 4.07 14.36 4.05
N ILE A 47 3.92 13.08 3.71
CA ILE A 47 2.95 12.18 4.34
C ILE A 47 3.69 11.33 5.38
N PRO A 48 3.39 11.42 6.68
CA PRO A 48 3.95 10.49 7.66
C PRO A 48 3.44 9.08 7.41
N VAL A 49 4.29 8.08 7.66
CA VAL A 49 3.91 6.67 7.55
C VAL A 49 3.89 6.05 8.95
N TRP A 50 2.75 5.52 9.34
CA TRP A 50 2.58 4.70 10.54
C TRP A 50 2.65 3.23 10.17
N GLY A 51 3.51 2.46 10.86
CA GLY A 51 3.55 1.00 10.69
C GLY A 51 2.43 0.33 11.49
N TRP A 52 1.76 -0.64 10.88
CA TRP A 52 0.59 -1.31 11.48
C TRP A 52 0.81 -1.85 12.90
N ASP A 53 1.96 -2.47 13.15
CA ASP A 53 2.31 -3.08 14.44
C ASP A 53 3.14 -2.14 15.34
N THR A 54 3.02 -0.83 15.12
CA THR A 54 3.79 0.17 15.88
C THR A 54 2.93 0.91 16.90
N PRO A 55 3.51 1.48 17.97
CA PRO A 55 2.75 2.17 19.01
C PRO A 55 1.79 3.24 18.47
N LYS A 56 0.53 3.21 18.93
CA LYS A 56 -0.51 4.18 18.51
C LYS A 56 -0.20 5.64 18.87
N LYS A 57 0.72 5.89 19.83
CA LYS A 57 1.16 7.25 20.17
C LYS A 57 1.65 8.02 18.93
N PHE A 58 2.35 7.35 18.02
CA PHE A 58 2.84 7.96 16.79
C PHE A 58 1.70 8.24 15.80
N LEU A 59 0.78 7.29 15.63
CA LEU A 59 -0.41 7.46 14.81
C LEU A 59 -1.22 8.69 15.26
N ASN A 60 -1.48 8.79 16.56
CA ASN A 60 -2.24 9.91 17.12
C ASN A 60 -1.53 11.25 16.86
N HIS A 61 -0.21 11.29 17.04
CA HIS A 61 0.57 12.48 16.74
C HIS A 61 0.51 12.84 15.24
N TYR A 62 0.62 11.86 14.35
CA TYR A 62 0.49 12.10 12.90
C TYR A 62 -0.91 12.61 12.53
N LEU A 63 -1.96 12.06 13.11
CA LEU A 63 -3.35 12.49 12.87
C LEU A 63 -3.63 13.91 13.35
N GLN A 64 -2.90 14.40 14.35
CA GLN A 64 -3.00 15.80 14.80
C GLN A 64 -2.30 16.77 13.85
N HIS A 65 -1.23 16.33 13.18
CA HIS A 65 -0.31 17.23 12.47
C HIS A 65 -0.30 17.07 10.95
N SER A 66 -0.96 16.04 10.43
CA SER A 66 -1.08 15.76 9.00
C SER A 66 -2.50 15.44 8.62
N ARG A 67 -2.95 16.01 7.49
CA ARG A 67 -4.25 15.67 6.90
C ARG A 67 -4.31 14.22 6.46
N ILE A 68 -3.22 13.66 5.94
CA ILE A 68 -3.16 12.28 5.46
C ILE A 68 -2.04 11.55 6.19
N VAL A 69 -2.29 10.30 6.58
CA VAL A 69 -1.30 9.41 7.17
C VAL A 69 -1.22 8.14 6.33
N GLY A 70 -0.02 7.75 5.94
CA GLY A 70 0.23 6.48 5.29
C GLY A 70 0.21 5.33 6.30
N ILE A 71 -0.35 4.19 5.92
CA ILE A 71 -0.30 2.95 6.73
C ILE A 71 0.58 1.93 6.00
N GLY A 72 1.70 1.57 6.63
CA GLY A 72 2.66 0.58 6.14
C GLY A 72 2.64 -0.73 6.93
N GLY A 73 3.40 -1.73 6.47
CA GLY A 73 3.55 -3.03 7.15
C GLY A 73 2.41 -4.03 6.90
N LEU A 74 1.41 -3.67 6.09
CA LEU A 74 0.23 -4.51 5.84
C LEU A 74 0.45 -5.59 4.79
N VAL A 75 1.40 -5.39 3.86
CA VAL A 75 1.59 -6.26 2.69
C VAL A 75 1.79 -7.72 3.10
N MET A 76 2.61 -7.99 4.12
CA MET A 76 2.85 -9.36 4.54
C MET A 76 1.64 -10.00 5.19
N LEU A 77 0.85 -9.23 5.95
CA LEU A 77 -0.41 -9.68 6.53
C LEU A 77 -1.45 -9.99 5.45
N MET A 78 -1.49 -9.21 4.38
CA MET A 78 -2.34 -9.46 3.21
C MET A 78 -1.87 -10.65 2.37
N ARG A 79 -0.57 -10.97 2.41
CA ARG A 79 0.06 -12.05 1.61
C ARG A 79 0.22 -13.39 2.33
N GLN A 80 0.05 -13.48 3.65
CA GLN A 80 0.37 -14.67 4.47
C GLN A 80 -0.01 -15.99 3.77
N GLY A 81 0.89 -16.91 3.39
CA GLY A 81 2.34 -16.86 3.13
C GLY A 81 2.62 -17.92 2.04
N LYS A 82 3.82 -17.97 1.43
CA LYS A 82 4.20 -19.10 0.55
C LYS A 82 4.53 -20.29 1.45
N PRO A 83 3.72 -21.36 1.46
CA PRO A 83 4.01 -22.51 2.30
C PRO A 83 5.21 -23.26 1.75
N THR A 84 6.04 -23.79 2.65
CA THR A 84 7.19 -24.64 2.26
C THR A 84 6.78 -26.10 2.07
N ASN A 85 5.63 -26.52 2.61
CA ASN A 85 5.07 -27.85 2.43
C ASN A 85 3.51 -27.88 2.46
N PRO A 86 2.86 -28.99 2.06
CA PRO A 86 1.39 -29.08 1.97
C PRO A 86 0.63 -28.94 3.29
N GLU A 87 1.21 -29.37 4.41
CA GLU A 87 0.58 -29.34 5.73
C GLU A 87 0.61 -27.92 6.33
N GLU A 88 1.74 -27.24 6.15
CA GLU A 88 1.90 -25.82 6.42
C GLU A 88 0.99 -24.98 5.52
N ARG A 89 0.77 -25.41 4.26
CA ARG A 89 -0.20 -24.78 3.34
C ARG A 89 -1.62 -24.84 3.89
N ALA A 90 -2.10 -26.00 4.34
CA ALA A 90 -3.44 -26.13 4.89
C ALA A 90 -3.62 -25.27 6.16
N ASN A 91 -2.64 -25.30 7.06
CA ASN A 91 -2.64 -24.51 8.30
C ASN A 91 -2.53 -23.01 8.06
N LEU A 92 -1.66 -22.57 7.13
CA LEU A 92 -1.51 -21.16 6.72
C LEU A 92 -2.73 -20.66 5.95
N LEU A 93 -3.38 -21.50 5.14
CA LEU A 93 -4.61 -21.11 4.45
C LEU A 93 -5.73 -20.82 5.46
N GLN A 94 -5.90 -21.66 6.48
CA GLN A 94 -6.89 -21.42 7.54
C GLN A 94 -6.49 -20.25 8.44
N ARG A 95 -5.30 -20.28 9.07
CA ARG A 95 -4.86 -19.26 10.03
C ARG A 95 -4.55 -17.92 9.38
N GLY A 96 -3.91 -17.94 8.21
CA GLY A 96 -3.57 -16.76 7.44
C GLY A 96 -4.81 -16.04 6.92
N SER A 97 -5.85 -16.77 6.52
CA SER A 97 -7.15 -16.17 6.21
C SER A 97 -7.73 -15.48 7.44
N ALA A 98 -7.77 -16.15 8.60
CA ALA A 98 -8.30 -15.56 9.83
C ALA A 98 -7.55 -14.28 10.26
N ASN A 99 -6.21 -14.28 10.17
CA ASN A 99 -5.37 -13.12 10.46
C ASN A 99 -5.59 -11.96 9.48
N ALA A 100 -5.62 -12.24 8.18
CA ALA A 100 -5.88 -11.22 7.16
C ALA A 100 -7.26 -10.57 7.35
N TYR A 101 -8.30 -11.36 7.62
CA TYR A 101 -9.64 -10.83 7.90
C TYR A 101 -9.72 -10.10 9.25
N LYS A 102 -9.00 -10.54 10.28
CA LYS A 102 -8.88 -9.81 11.56
C LYS A 102 -8.23 -8.44 11.35
N MET A 103 -7.10 -8.40 10.66
CA MET A 103 -6.42 -7.15 10.28
C MET A 103 -7.36 -6.26 9.48
N LEU A 104 -8.06 -6.79 8.47
CA LEU A 104 -9.00 -6.00 7.65
C LEU A 104 -10.15 -5.42 8.48
N ARG A 105 -10.71 -6.17 9.42
CA ARG A 105 -11.74 -5.64 10.34
C ARG A 105 -11.20 -4.46 11.16
N GLN A 106 -10.00 -4.61 11.72
CA GLN A 106 -9.35 -3.54 12.49
C GLN A 106 -9.02 -2.33 11.62
N LEU A 107 -8.53 -2.55 10.40
CA LEU A 107 -8.20 -1.49 9.44
C LEU A 107 -9.46 -0.74 8.99
N LYS A 108 -10.55 -1.46 8.72
CA LYS A 108 -11.84 -0.87 8.41
C LYS A 108 -12.34 -0.01 9.57
N ALA A 109 -12.32 -0.54 10.79
CA ALA A 109 -12.75 0.22 11.98
C ALA A 109 -11.92 1.50 12.16
N LEU A 110 -10.60 1.42 11.93
CA LEU A 110 -9.73 2.59 11.99
C LEU A 110 -10.08 3.62 10.90
N CYS A 111 -10.32 3.19 9.65
CA CYS A 111 -10.75 4.08 8.57
C CYS A 111 -12.15 4.66 8.79
N GLN A 112 -13.04 3.96 9.49
CA GLN A 112 -14.35 4.50 9.88
C GLN A 112 -14.21 5.56 10.97
N GLN A 113 -13.29 5.37 11.92
CA GLN A 113 -12.99 6.36 12.96
C GLN A 113 -12.38 7.63 12.38
N TYR A 114 -11.55 7.51 11.35
CA TYR A 114 -10.87 8.63 10.68
C TYR A 114 -11.10 8.58 9.16
N PRO A 115 -12.31 8.91 8.68
CA PRO A 115 -12.66 8.76 7.28
C PRO A 115 -11.81 9.67 6.39
N GLN A 116 -11.36 9.13 5.25
CA GLN A 116 -10.57 9.85 4.25
C GLN A 116 -9.23 10.39 4.78
N ARG A 117 -8.68 9.79 5.86
CA ARG A 117 -7.39 10.19 6.46
C ARG A 117 -6.22 9.29 6.08
N PHE A 118 -6.47 8.10 5.52
CA PHE A 118 -5.41 7.09 5.34
C PHE A 118 -5.10 6.77 3.89
N HIS A 119 -3.80 6.78 3.56
CA HIS A 119 -3.26 6.13 2.37
C HIS A 119 -2.77 4.73 2.74
N ILE A 120 -3.29 3.67 2.12
CA ILE A 120 -2.92 2.29 2.46
C ILE A 120 -1.84 1.79 1.50
N TYR A 121 -0.64 1.57 2.02
CA TYR A 121 0.48 1.13 1.20
C TYR A 121 0.39 -0.36 0.83
N GLY A 122 0.53 -0.65 -0.46
CA GLY A 122 0.62 -2.01 -1.00
C GLY A 122 -0.66 -2.84 -0.82
N CYS A 123 -1.83 -2.21 -0.89
CA CYS A 123 -3.14 -2.88 -0.78
C CYS A 123 -3.43 -3.72 -2.04
N ASN A 124 -2.87 -4.93 -2.08
CA ASN A 124 -2.98 -5.85 -3.21
C ASN A 124 -4.13 -6.88 -3.06
N TRP A 125 -5.05 -6.64 -2.14
CA TRP A 125 -6.17 -7.54 -1.84
C TRP A 125 -7.50 -6.86 -2.15
N THR A 126 -8.17 -7.27 -3.22
CA THR A 126 -9.44 -6.66 -3.69
C THR A 126 -10.56 -6.67 -2.66
N VAL A 127 -10.63 -7.69 -1.80
CA VAL A 127 -11.61 -7.72 -0.69
C VAL A 127 -11.34 -6.54 0.23
N ALA A 128 -10.08 -6.29 0.59
CA ALA A 128 -9.70 -5.09 1.33
C ALA A 128 -10.04 -3.82 0.56
N LEU A 129 -9.73 -3.74 -0.74
CA LEU A 129 -10.11 -2.57 -1.57
C LEU A 129 -11.62 -2.30 -1.52
N ASN A 130 -12.45 -3.33 -1.62
CA ASN A 130 -13.91 -3.19 -1.55
C ASN A 130 -14.37 -2.69 -0.18
N HIS A 131 -13.83 -3.25 0.90
CA HIS A 131 -14.17 -2.84 2.27
C HIS A 131 -13.68 -1.44 2.64
N LEU A 132 -12.62 -0.95 1.99
CA LEU A 132 -12.01 0.34 2.27
C LEU A 132 -12.46 1.43 1.27
N ARG A 133 -13.19 1.08 0.22
CA ARG A 133 -13.74 2.02 -0.76
C ARG A 133 -14.60 3.06 -0.05
N GLY A 134 -14.34 4.34 -0.33
CA GLY A 134 -15.03 5.46 0.32
C GLY A 134 -14.61 5.73 1.77
N LEU A 135 -13.83 4.83 2.40
CA LEU A 135 -13.31 5.03 3.75
C LEU A 135 -11.85 5.47 3.76
N ALA A 136 -10.99 4.81 2.99
CA ALA A 136 -9.60 5.22 2.81
C ALA A 136 -9.50 6.42 1.86
N TYR A 137 -8.48 7.27 2.06
CA TYR A 137 -8.18 8.38 1.16
C TYR A 137 -7.69 7.87 -0.19
N SER A 138 -6.76 6.91 -0.17
CA SER A 138 -6.24 6.25 -1.36
C SER A 138 -5.50 4.96 -0.97
N THR A 139 -5.17 4.16 -1.98
CA THR A 139 -4.36 2.94 -1.83
C THR A 139 -3.46 2.80 -3.04
N ASP A 140 -2.27 2.22 -2.89
CA ASP A 140 -1.43 1.84 -4.02
C ASP A 140 -1.21 0.32 -4.07
N SER A 141 -0.75 -0.15 -5.23
CA SER A 141 -0.33 -1.53 -5.41
C SER A 141 0.63 -1.62 -6.58
N SER A 142 1.76 -2.31 -6.37
CA SER A 142 2.67 -2.63 -7.47
C SER A 142 2.15 -3.75 -8.37
N LEU A 143 1.03 -4.39 -8.02
CA LEU A 143 0.55 -5.59 -8.69
C LEU A 143 0.16 -5.34 -10.15
N ALA A 144 -0.33 -4.14 -10.49
CA ALA A 144 -0.63 -3.79 -11.89
C ALA A 144 0.62 -3.90 -12.80
N TRP A 145 1.82 -3.67 -12.24
CA TRP A 145 3.09 -3.77 -12.94
C TRP A 145 3.59 -5.21 -13.09
N ASP A 146 3.04 -6.15 -12.31
CA ASP A 146 3.29 -7.58 -12.55
C ASP A 146 2.76 -8.00 -13.93
N GLY A 147 1.80 -7.27 -14.51
CA GLY A 147 1.31 -7.43 -15.89
C GLY A 147 2.41 -7.59 -16.95
N ALA A 148 3.58 -6.96 -16.71
CA ALA A 148 4.74 -7.03 -17.60
C ALA A 148 5.45 -8.39 -17.58
N ARG A 149 5.30 -9.16 -16.49
CA ARG A 149 5.97 -10.46 -16.26
C ARG A 149 4.96 -11.61 -16.16
N TYR A 150 3.75 -11.33 -15.71
CA TYR A 150 2.69 -12.26 -15.36
C TYR A 150 1.34 -11.69 -15.81
N GLY A 151 0.44 -12.55 -16.25
CA GLY A 151 -0.98 -12.23 -16.31
C GLY A 151 -1.57 -12.03 -14.91
N LEU A 152 -2.41 -11.01 -14.73
CA LEU A 152 -3.20 -10.84 -13.51
C LEU A 152 -4.59 -11.41 -13.70
N ILE A 153 -4.93 -12.42 -12.91
CA ILE A 153 -6.28 -12.97 -12.84
C ILE A 153 -6.90 -12.55 -11.51
N ILE A 154 -8.19 -12.20 -11.53
CA ILE A 154 -8.98 -12.00 -10.31
C ILE A 154 -9.74 -13.29 -10.04
N HIS A 155 -9.41 -13.97 -8.95
CA HIS A 155 -10.11 -15.19 -8.57
C HIS A 155 -11.52 -14.84 -8.06
N THR A 156 -12.54 -15.08 -8.87
CA THR A 156 -13.91 -14.55 -8.64
C THR A 156 -14.54 -14.94 -7.30
N ARG A 157 -14.25 -16.15 -6.79
CA ARG A 157 -14.83 -16.66 -5.53
C ARG A 157 -14.33 -15.95 -4.26
N ASN A 158 -13.06 -15.56 -4.21
CA ASN A 158 -12.45 -14.92 -3.03
C ASN A 158 -11.89 -13.52 -3.35
N CYS A 159 -12.16 -13.07 -4.58
CA CYS A 159 -11.72 -11.84 -5.22
C CYS A 159 -10.19 -11.66 -5.29
N LYS A 160 -9.37 -12.57 -4.78
CA LYS A 160 -7.91 -12.37 -4.70
C LYS A 160 -7.34 -12.12 -6.09
N LEU A 161 -6.49 -11.10 -6.20
CA LEU A 161 -5.63 -10.96 -7.36
C LEU A 161 -4.55 -12.03 -7.27
N ILE A 162 -4.45 -12.86 -8.30
CA ILE A 162 -3.47 -13.92 -8.44
C ILE A 162 -2.66 -13.68 -9.73
N ARG A 163 -1.42 -14.19 -9.71
CA ARG A 163 -0.52 -14.14 -10.86
C ARG A 163 -0.65 -15.45 -11.62
N THR A 164 -0.65 -15.36 -12.94
CA THR A 164 -0.48 -16.49 -13.86
C THR A 164 0.64 -16.11 -14.84
N PRO A 165 1.41 -17.06 -15.41
CA PRO A 165 2.34 -16.74 -16.48
C PRO A 165 1.65 -16.02 -17.64
N ALA A 166 2.21 -14.93 -18.15
CA ALA A 166 1.54 -14.11 -19.18
C ALA A 166 1.25 -14.87 -20.49
N TRP A 167 2.04 -15.90 -20.80
CA TRP A 167 1.86 -16.74 -21.98
C TRP A 167 0.62 -17.66 -21.90
N GLU A 168 0.17 -18.02 -20.69
CA GLU A 168 -1.07 -18.80 -20.50
C GLU A 168 -2.34 -17.99 -20.77
N LEU A 169 -2.24 -16.66 -20.80
CA LEU A 169 -3.36 -15.76 -21.09
C LEU A 169 -3.43 -15.35 -22.55
N GLU A 170 -2.52 -15.84 -23.39
CA GLU A 170 -2.44 -15.50 -24.82
C GLU A 170 -2.46 -13.98 -25.07
N PHE A 171 -1.89 -13.20 -24.13
CA PHE A 171 -1.94 -11.74 -24.22
C PHE A 171 -1.08 -11.25 -25.39
N GLU A 172 -1.74 -10.63 -26.36
CA GLU A 172 -1.07 -9.92 -27.45
C GLU A 172 -0.49 -8.56 -26.98
N GLY A 173 0.65 -8.17 -27.54
CA GLY A 173 1.26 -6.85 -27.32
C GLY A 173 2.48 -6.81 -26.40
N ASN A 174 3.08 -5.62 -26.29
CA ASN A 174 4.30 -5.39 -25.52
C ASN A 174 4.04 -5.37 -23.99
N ARG A 175 5.08 -5.21 -23.17
CA ARG A 175 4.94 -5.19 -21.69
C ARG A 175 3.99 -4.10 -21.19
N GLU A 176 4.03 -2.92 -21.80
CA GLU A 176 3.19 -1.79 -21.43
C GLU A 176 1.72 -2.05 -21.72
N ALA A 177 1.41 -2.56 -22.92
CA ALA A 177 0.06 -2.94 -23.32
C ALA A 177 -0.57 -3.94 -22.34
N ARG A 178 0.22 -4.91 -21.86
CA ARG A 178 -0.21 -5.89 -20.84
C ARG A 178 -0.51 -5.25 -19.48
N CYS A 179 0.33 -4.33 -19.01
CA CYS A 179 0.06 -3.58 -17.78
C CYS A 179 -1.23 -2.75 -17.89
N ILE A 180 -1.44 -2.07 -19.02
CA ILE A 180 -2.66 -1.29 -19.28
C ILE A 180 -3.90 -2.19 -19.29
N ALA A 181 -3.85 -3.34 -19.96
CA ALA A 181 -4.94 -4.31 -20.01
C ALA A 181 -5.28 -4.84 -18.60
N CYS A 182 -4.26 -5.21 -17.82
CA CYS A 182 -4.43 -5.63 -16.44
C CYS A 182 -5.09 -4.55 -15.57
N ALA A 183 -4.60 -3.31 -15.63
CA ALA A 183 -5.17 -2.19 -14.88
C ALA A 183 -6.65 -1.92 -15.26
N ARG A 184 -6.98 -1.99 -16.56
CA ARG A 184 -8.36 -1.86 -17.05
C ARG A 184 -9.29 -2.95 -16.52
N ASN A 185 -8.81 -4.20 -16.48
CA ASN A 185 -9.60 -5.33 -15.96
C ASN A 185 -9.84 -5.21 -14.45
N ILE A 186 -8.82 -4.80 -13.68
CA ILE A 186 -8.99 -4.50 -12.25
C ILE A 186 -10.05 -3.40 -12.07
N ARG A 187 -9.95 -2.30 -12.83
CA ARG A 187 -10.92 -1.21 -12.76
C ARG A 187 -12.34 -1.67 -13.08
N ARG A 188 -12.53 -2.47 -14.14
CA ARG A 188 -13.84 -3.01 -14.55
C ARG A 188 -14.45 -3.89 -13.45
N PHE A 189 -13.67 -4.81 -12.89
CA PHE A 189 -14.12 -5.67 -11.79
C PHE A 189 -14.56 -4.85 -10.57
N MET A 190 -13.80 -3.82 -10.22
CA MET A 190 -14.13 -2.93 -9.09
C MET A 190 -15.35 -2.03 -9.35
N ALA A 191 -15.71 -1.78 -10.62
CA ALA A 191 -16.87 -0.97 -10.99
C ALA A 191 -18.20 -1.74 -10.97
N GLN A 192 -18.16 -3.08 -11.06
CA GLN A 192 -19.34 -3.96 -11.04
C GLN A 192 -19.84 -4.27 -9.61
N ARG A 193 -19.19 -3.72 -8.59
CA ARG A 193 -19.48 -3.91 -7.16
C ARG A 193 -19.55 -2.56 -6.46
#